data_AF-D0MIB0-F1
#
_entry.id   AF-D0MIB0-F1
#
_cell.length_a   1.000
_cell.length_b   1.000
_cell.length_c   1.000
_cell.angle_alpha   90.00
_cell.angle_beta   90.00
_cell.angle_gamma   90.00
#
_symmetry.space_group_name_H-M   'P 1'
#
loop_
_entity.id
_entity.type
_entity.pdbx_description
1 polymer ?
#
loop_
_entity_poly.entity_id
_entity_poly.type
_entity_poly.pdbx_seq_one_letter_code
_entity_poly.pdbx_strand_id
1 'polypeptide(L)'
;MVYQNLPLVFRISSITTIRRIVDILQQIPLEAWEHIVACEPEWHYMSDLLPSYGEGPFAVLMVTAGLNDFQLKGKAEKAYWPVLKKYLVQSPIPDRPEDLIPALAPFYAGERLPELKLRRLRRFLQSHLAQRMWLADASTMAPHFQTIWLKLARIMEQSPEQKTIVFAMKCLGIAFLIAGERNFSFEKIPIPVDFRVRMLTRRLTRRNLDDEAIRFFWNQVLQELQRTLPVTMIHLDSLVWQIGNLADNDLIAYFQRFNLDQVGKRLVDATRQQDAL
;
A
#
# COMPACT_ATOMS: atom_id res chain seq x y z
N MET A 1 -23.70 10.47 -0.22
CA MET A 1 -24.17 11.83 -0.52
C MET A 1 -22.99 12.73 -0.94
N VAL A 2 -22.19 12.30 -1.94
CA VAL A 2 -20.95 13.01 -2.39
C VAL A 2 -21.01 13.38 -3.88
N TYR A 3 -22.03 12.92 -4.59
CA TYR A 3 -22.16 13.14 -6.03
C TYR A 3 -22.55 14.58 -6.39
N GLN A 4 -23.32 15.28 -5.54
CA GLN A 4 -24.09 16.48 -5.94
C GLN A 4 -23.25 17.69 -6.39
N ASN A 5 -21.97 17.78 -6.06
CA ASN A 5 -21.14 18.95 -6.39
C ASN A 5 -20.15 18.75 -7.55
N LEU A 6 -20.11 17.56 -8.17
CA LEU A 6 -19.28 17.33 -9.36
C LEU A 6 -20.11 17.54 -10.64
N PRO A 7 -19.61 18.28 -11.65
CA PRO A 7 -20.32 18.53 -12.89
C PRO A 7 -20.85 17.24 -13.54
N LEU A 8 -22.03 17.26 -14.16
CA LEU A 8 -22.67 16.07 -14.75
C LEU A 8 -21.74 15.33 -15.74
N VAL A 9 -20.97 16.09 -16.52
CA VAL A 9 -19.95 15.60 -17.48
C VAL A 9 -18.78 14.90 -16.76
N PHE A 10 -18.48 15.29 -15.51
CA PHE A 10 -17.48 14.63 -14.67
C PHE A 10 -17.92 13.21 -14.29
N ARG A 11 -19.21 13.02 -14.00
CA ARG A 11 -19.76 11.72 -13.60
C ARG A 11 -19.78 10.72 -14.77
N ILE A 12 -20.20 11.13 -15.97
CA ILE A 12 -20.37 10.21 -17.12
C ILE A 12 -19.01 9.71 -17.65
N SER A 13 -18.04 10.61 -17.87
CA SER A 13 -16.69 10.25 -18.34
C SER A 13 -15.91 9.39 -17.32
N SER A 14 -16.12 9.63 -16.03
CA SER A 14 -15.53 8.82 -14.95
C SER A 14 -16.11 7.40 -14.93
N ILE A 15 -17.43 7.24 -15.10
CA ILE A 15 -18.10 5.93 -15.11
C ILE A 15 -17.62 5.06 -16.27
N THR A 16 -17.49 5.59 -17.48
CA THR A 16 -16.98 4.83 -18.64
C THR A 16 -15.54 4.38 -18.42
N THR A 17 -14.70 5.26 -17.89
CA THR A 17 -13.29 4.95 -17.56
C THR A 17 -13.19 3.85 -16.51
N ILE A 18 -13.97 3.97 -15.41
CA ILE A 18 -14.01 2.97 -14.33
C ILE A 18 -14.44 1.62 -14.88
N ARG A 19 -15.56 1.55 -15.63
CA ARG A 19 -16.04 0.29 -16.22
C ARG A 19 -14.98 -0.37 -17.09
N ARG A 20 -14.36 0.39 -17.98
CA ARG A 20 -13.29 -0.12 -18.85
C ARG A 20 -12.12 -0.69 -18.05
N ILE A 21 -11.68 0.00 -17.00
CA ILE A 21 -10.58 -0.48 -16.16
C ILE A 21 -10.98 -1.74 -15.42
N VAL A 22 -12.19 -1.77 -14.84
CA VAL A 22 -12.73 -2.95 -14.16
C VAL A 22 -12.76 -4.14 -15.13
N ASP A 23 -13.29 -3.97 -16.34
CA ASP A 23 -13.32 -5.04 -17.37
C ASP A 23 -11.93 -5.56 -17.71
N ILE A 24 -10.91 -4.69 -17.69
CA ILE A 24 -9.51 -5.09 -17.94
C ILE A 24 -8.95 -5.84 -16.73
N LEU A 25 -9.11 -5.29 -15.52
CA LEU A 25 -8.53 -5.84 -14.30
C LEU A 25 -9.22 -7.12 -13.81
N GLN A 26 -10.49 -7.34 -14.14
CA GLN A 26 -11.22 -8.58 -13.84
C GLN A 26 -10.64 -9.81 -14.55
N GLN A 27 -9.86 -9.64 -15.62
CA GLN A 27 -9.17 -10.74 -16.29
C GLN A 27 -7.93 -11.24 -15.54
N ILE A 28 -7.48 -10.52 -14.51
CA ILE A 28 -6.36 -10.92 -13.69
C ILE A 28 -6.87 -11.97 -12.68
N PRO A 29 -6.41 -13.23 -12.74
CA PRO A 29 -6.82 -14.26 -11.79
C PRO A 29 -6.30 -13.94 -10.38
N LEU A 30 -6.96 -14.49 -9.35
CA LEU A 30 -6.63 -14.20 -7.96
C LEU A 30 -5.18 -14.56 -7.61
N GLU A 31 -4.66 -15.66 -8.15
CA GLU A 31 -3.28 -16.10 -7.95
C GLU A 31 -2.28 -15.07 -8.48
N ALA A 32 -2.59 -14.39 -9.59
CA ALA A 32 -1.76 -13.32 -10.12
C ALA A 32 -1.84 -12.07 -9.22
N TRP A 33 -3.02 -11.74 -8.67
CA TRP A 33 -3.15 -10.66 -7.67
C TRP A 33 -2.30 -10.92 -6.42
N GLU A 34 -2.35 -12.13 -5.87
CA GLU A 34 -1.53 -12.52 -4.71
C GLU A 34 -0.03 -12.47 -5.06
N HIS A 35 0.36 -12.94 -6.24
CA HIS A 35 1.75 -12.85 -6.69
C HIS A 35 2.23 -11.41 -6.87
N ILE A 36 1.36 -10.51 -7.36
CA ILE A 36 1.68 -9.08 -7.48
C ILE A 36 1.96 -8.48 -6.09
N VAL A 37 1.14 -8.79 -5.08
CA VAL A 37 1.40 -8.36 -3.69
C VAL A 37 2.73 -8.93 -3.19
N ALA A 38 3.04 -10.19 -3.49
CA ALA A 38 4.32 -10.81 -3.10
C ALA A 38 5.55 -10.20 -3.79
N CYS A 39 5.37 -9.47 -4.90
CA CYS A 39 6.44 -8.71 -5.57
C CYS A 39 6.73 -7.35 -4.92
N GLU A 40 5.91 -6.89 -3.98
CA GLU A 40 6.15 -5.64 -3.25
C GLU A 40 7.45 -5.73 -2.44
N PRO A 41 8.23 -4.64 -2.34
CA PRO A 41 9.48 -4.65 -1.58
C PRO A 41 9.25 -4.92 -0.08
N GLU A 42 8.13 -4.48 0.48
CA GLU A 42 7.65 -4.79 1.83
C GLU A 42 7.62 -6.31 2.06
N TRP A 43 7.04 -7.04 1.12
CA TRP A 43 6.93 -8.49 1.19
C TRP A 43 8.29 -9.16 0.99
N HIS A 44 8.95 -8.81 -0.12
CA HIS A 44 10.17 -9.46 -0.57
C HIS A 44 11.30 -9.36 0.46
N TYR A 45 11.46 -8.19 1.09
CA TYR A 45 12.56 -7.98 2.02
C TYR A 45 12.25 -8.37 3.46
N MET A 46 10.98 -8.43 3.88
CA MET A 46 10.64 -8.59 5.29
C MET A 46 10.06 -9.96 5.64
N SER A 47 9.54 -10.72 4.67
CA SER A 47 8.81 -11.98 4.94
C SER A 47 9.62 -13.04 5.70
N ASP A 48 10.94 -13.11 5.50
CA ASP A 48 11.84 -14.02 6.18
C ASP A 48 12.14 -13.65 7.64
N LEU A 49 11.75 -12.45 8.09
CA LEU A 49 11.89 -12.04 9.49
C LEU A 49 10.75 -12.61 10.36
N LEU A 50 9.58 -12.90 9.78
CA LEU A 50 8.41 -13.37 10.53
C LEU A 50 8.70 -14.59 11.43
N PRO A 51 9.37 -15.67 10.97
CA PRO A 51 9.63 -16.83 11.82
C PRO A 51 10.47 -16.52 13.07
N SER A 52 11.36 -15.51 12.99
CA SER A 52 12.23 -15.12 14.10
C SER A 52 11.62 -14.08 15.03
N TYR A 53 10.74 -13.22 14.52
CA TYR A 53 10.09 -12.16 15.29
C TYR A 53 8.77 -12.62 15.92
N GLY A 54 8.06 -13.56 15.30
CA GLY A 54 6.66 -13.83 15.60
C GLY A 54 5.71 -12.76 15.03
N GLU A 55 4.41 -13.06 14.98
CA GLU A 55 3.43 -12.26 14.25
C GLU A 55 3.24 -10.85 14.81
N GLY A 56 3.08 -10.70 16.13
CA GLY A 56 2.89 -9.40 16.79
C GLY A 56 4.09 -8.45 16.61
N PRO A 57 5.31 -8.86 16.99
CA PRO A 57 6.51 -8.06 16.78
C PRO A 57 6.76 -7.74 15.31
N PHE A 58 6.53 -8.70 14.41
CA PHE A 58 6.63 -8.48 12.96
C PHE A 58 5.63 -7.44 12.46
N ALA A 59 4.37 -7.49 12.91
CA ALA A 59 3.35 -6.52 12.57
C ALA A 59 3.72 -5.09 13.03
N VAL A 60 4.25 -4.95 14.25
CA VAL A 60 4.75 -3.68 14.79
C VAL A 60 5.95 -3.16 13.99
N LEU A 61 6.88 -4.03 13.62
CA LEU A 61 7.99 -3.69 12.74
C LEU A 61 7.50 -3.17 11.38
N MET A 62 6.54 -3.87 10.75
CA MET A 62 6.00 -3.50 9.44
C MET A 62 5.28 -2.15 9.47
N VAL A 63 4.48 -1.87 10.50
CA VAL A 63 3.87 -0.54 10.69
C VAL A 63 4.94 0.54 10.90
N THR A 64 5.96 0.26 11.70
CA THR A 64 7.06 1.20 11.96
C THR A 64 7.82 1.55 10.68
N ALA A 65 8.10 0.55 9.84
CA ALA A 65 8.75 0.71 8.56
C ALA A 65 7.86 1.52 7.60
N GLY A 66 6.57 1.19 7.48
CA GLY A 66 5.65 1.93 6.61
C GLY A 66 5.42 3.38 7.04
N LEU A 67 5.40 3.69 8.35
CA LEU A 67 5.27 5.06 8.86
C LEU A 67 6.43 5.97 8.44
N ASN A 68 7.61 5.41 8.20
CA ASN A 68 8.85 6.13 7.90
C ASN A 68 9.32 6.00 6.44
N ASP A 69 8.54 5.31 5.61
CA ASP A 69 8.73 5.23 4.16
C ASP A 69 8.19 6.50 3.47
N PHE A 70 8.90 7.60 3.66
CA PHE A 70 8.63 8.85 2.98
C PHE A 70 9.91 9.68 2.87
N GLN A 71 9.93 10.58 1.87
CA GLN A 71 11.06 11.48 1.60
C GLN A 71 12.41 10.74 1.55
N LEU A 72 12.42 9.55 0.96
CA LEU A 72 13.57 8.66 0.91
C LEU A 72 14.75 9.26 0.12
N LYS A 73 15.95 8.71 0.33
CA LYS A 73 17.16 9.02 -0.46
C LYS A 73 17.13 8.48 -1.89
N GLY A 74 16.20 7.60 -2.21
CA GLY A 74 16.05 6.96 -3.51
C GLY A 74 14.74 6.18 -3.60
N LYS A 75 14.61 5.31 -4.61
CA LYS A 75 13.45 4.43 -4.76
C LYS A 75 13.37 3.44 -3.58
N ALA A 76 12.19 3.22 -3.02
CA ALA A 76 11.99 2.39 -1.82
C ALA A 76 12.56 0.98 -1.99
N GLU A 77 12.33 0.37 -3.16
CA GLU A 77 12.79 -0.96 -3.55
C GLU A 77 14.32 -1.12 -3.65
N LYS A 78 15.08 -0.01 -3.64
CA LYS A 78 16.55 -0.01 -3.73
C LYS A 78 17.25 0.62 -2.53
N ALA A 79 16.67 1.67 -1.96
CA ALA A 79 17.33 2.54 -0.99
C ALA A 79 16.76 2.42 0.43
N TYR A 80 15.55 1.85 0.59
CA TYR A 80 14.88 1.79 1.89
C TYR A 80 14.80 0.36 2.41
N TRP A 81 13.89 -0.46 1.88
CA TRP A 81 13.65 -1.83 2.32
C TRP A 81 14.89 -2.73 2.38
N PRO A 82 15.73 -2.83 1.32
CA PRO A 82 16.94 -3.66 1.38
C PRO A 82 17.97 -3.17 2.40
N VAL A 83 18.05 -1.85 2.63
CA VAL A 83 19.01 -1.28 3.60
C VAL A 83 18.48 -1.50 5.01
N LEU A 84 17.19 -1.23 5.25
CA LEU A 84 16.51 -1.49 6.51
C LEU A 84 16.67 -2.96 6.94
N LYS A 85 16.47 -3.91 6.02
CA LYS A 85 16.68 -5.34 6.27
C LYS A 85 18.08 -5.63 6.82
N LYS A 86 19.13 -5.00 6.26
CA LYS A 86 20.52 -5.21 6.72
C LYS A 86 20.72 -4.80 8.18
N TYR A 87 20.09 -3.71 8.63
CA TYR A 87 20.16 -3.31 10.03
C TYR A 87 19.41 -4.30 10.94
N LEU A 88 18.26 -4.79 10.50
CA LEU A 88 17.43 -5.73 11.27
C LEU A 88 18.12 -7.08 11.47
N VAL A 89 18.70 -7.66 10.42
CA VAL A 89 19.39 -8.97 10.52
C VAL A 89 20.68 -8.91 11.34
N GLN A 90 21.23 -7.71 11.57
CA GLN A 90 22.41 -7.48 12.42
C GLN A 90 22.04 -7.11 13.86
N SER A 91 20.76 -6.88 14.13
CA SER A 91 20.26 -6.48 15.44
C SER A 91 19.75 -7.71 16.21
N PRO A 92 19.83 -7.70 17.55
CA PRO A 92 19.14 -8.70 18.36
C PRO A 92 17.64 -8.70 18.08
N ILE A 93 17.01 -9.87 18.23
CA ILE A 93 15.56 -9.98 18.18
C ILE A 93 14.99 -9.23 19.41
N PRO A 94 14.08 -8.26 19.22
CA PRO A 94 13.54 -7.45 20.30
C PRO A 94 12.55 -8.24 21.18
N ASP A 95 12.58 -8.01 22.49
CA ASP A 95 11.62 -8.61 23.43
C ASP A 95 10.38 -7.71 23.64
N ARG A 96 10.54 -6.40 23.46
CA ARG A 96 9.48 -5.38 23.61
C ARG A 96 9.49 -4.39 22.43
N PRO A 97 8.38 -3.68 22.15
CA PRO A 97 8.32 -2.71 21.06
C PRO A 97 9.44 -1.68 21.10
N GLU A 98 9.78 -1.19 22.29
CA GLU A 98 10.78 -0.15 22.49
C GLU A 98 12.20 -0.64 22.14
N ASP A 99 12.46 -1.94 22.15
CA ASP A 99 13.75 -2.54 21.80
C ASP A 99 14.03 -2.46 20.28
N LEU A 100 13.01 -2.18 19.46
CA LEU A 100 13.21 -1.82 18.05
C LEU A 100 13.88 -0.45 17.87
N ILE A 101 13.82 0.44 18.87
CA ILE A 101 14.43 1.78 18.77
C ILE A 101 15.95 1.69 18.55
N PRO A 102 16.75 1.00 19.38
CA PRO A 102 18.20 0.90 19.16
C PRO A 102 18.56 0.19 17.84
N ALA A 103 17.74 -0.77 17.38
CA ALA A 103 17.94 -1.44 16.09
C ALA A 103 17.70 -0.51 14.88
N LEU A 104 16.65 0.32 14.96
CA LEU A 104 16.19 1.13 13.84
C LEU A 104 16.73 2.57 13.84
N ALA A 105 17.08 3.11 15.00
CA ALA A 105 17.54 4.50 15.12
C ALA A 105 18.81 4.79 14.31
N PRO A 106 19.84 3.93 14.27
CA PRO A 106 21.02 4.16 13.42
C PRO A 106 20.65 4.29 11.94
N PHE A 107 19.75 3.44 11.45
CA PHE A 107 19.24 3.53 10.08
C PHE A 107 18.52 4.86 9.84
N TYR A 108 17.55 5.23 10.68
CA TYR A 108 16.78 6.46 10.49
C TYR A 108 17.56 7.75 10.75
N ALA A 109 18.58 7.73 11.61
CA ALA A 109 19.49 8.86 11.80
C ALA A 109 20.29 9.16 10.54
N GLY A 110 20.59 8.13 9.74
CA GLY A 110 21.20 8.28 8.43
C GLY A 110 20.24 8.77 7.36
N GLU A 111 18.92 8.66 7.53
CA GLU A 111 17.93 8.98 6.51
C GLU A 111 17.68 10.48 6.33
N ARG A 112 16.96 10.86 5.27
CA ARG A 112 16.43 12.22 5.13
C ARG A 112 15.37 12.49 6.21
N LEU A 113 15.32 13.75 6.69
CA LEU A 113 14.44 14.18 7.78
C LEU A 113 14.60 13.31 9.05
N PRO A 114 15.84 13.10 9.53
CA PRO A 114 16.12 12.11 10.56
C PRO A 114 15.42 12.44 11.89
N GLU A 115 15.34 13.71 12.31
CA GLU A 115 14.67 14.06 13.57
C GLU A 115 13.18 13.73 13.53
N LEU A 116 12.54 13.95 12.38
CA LEU A 116 11.12 13.61 12.17
C LEU A 116 10.91 12.10 12.18
N LYS A 117 11.73 11.33 11.46
CA LYS A 117 11.61 9.85 11.42
C LYS A 117 11.85 9.23 12.80
N LEU A 118 12.88 9.69 13.52
CA LEU A 118 13.16 9.24 14.89
C LEU A 118 12.06 9.63 15.88
N ARG A 119 11.43 10.80 15.71
CA ARG A 119 10.26 11.18 16.53
C ARG A 119 9.07 10.27 16.26
N ARG A 120 8.75 9.99 14.99
CA ARG A 120 7.66 9.07 14.59
C ARG A 120 7.90 7.66 15.11
N LEU A 121 9.13 7.15 14.96
CA LEU A 121 9.59 5.87 15.49
C LEU A 121 9.26 5.74 16.99
N ARG A 122 9.77 6.66 17.81
CA ARG A 122 9.56 6.62 19.27
C ARG A 122 8.09 6.74 19.63
N ARG A 123 7.38 7.68 18.99
CA ARG A 123 5.95 7.96 19.24
C ARG A 123 5.06 6.73 18.99
N PHE A 124 5.34 5.95 17.95
CA PHE A 124 4.60 4.71 17.71
C PHE A 124 5.04 3.59 18.68
N LEU A 125 6.34 3.30 18.77
CA LEU A 125 6.84 2.16 19.55
C LEU A 125 6.55 2.28 21.06
N GLN A 126 6.51 3.50 21.59
CA GLN A 126 6.18 3.77 23.00
C GLN A 126 4.66 3.90 23.25
N SER A 127 3.82 3.66 22.24
CA SER A 127 2.37 3.78 22.37
C SER A 127 1.74 2.49 22.91
N HIS A 128 0.63 2.64 23.63
CA HIS A 128 -0.19 1.50 24.05
C HIS A 128 -0.70 0.67 22.85
N LEU A 129 -0.84 1.27 21.67
CA LEU A 129 -1.22 0.53 20.46
C LEU A 129 -0.11 -0.46 20.07
N ALA A 130 1.15 -0.02 20.00
CA ALA A 130 2.27 -0.90 19.68
C ALA A 130 2.42 -2.03 20.73
N GLN A 131 2.29 -1.72 22.03
CA GLN A 131 2.34 -2.74 23.08
C GLN A 131 1.22 -3.79 22.96
N ARG A 132 -0.01 -3.39 22.59
CA ARG A 132 -1.09 -4.35 22.35
C ARG A 132 -0.88 -5.20 21.10
N MET A 133 -0.39 -4.60 20.02
CA MET A 133 -0.09 -5.32 18.79
C MET A 133 1.05 -6.32 18.99
N TRP A 134 2.06 -5.96 19.79
CA TRP A 134 3.22 -6.80 20.10
C TRP A 134 2.84 -8.14 20.73
N LEU A 135 1.80 -8.14 21.56
CA LEU A 135 1.34 -9.32 22.31
C LEU A 135 0.24 -10.11 21.59
N ALA A 136 -0.14 -9.70 20.38
CA ALA A 136 -1.22 -10.31 19.62
C ALA A 136 -0.70 -11.05 18.39
N ASP A 137 -1.42 -12.06 17.94
CA ASP A 137 -1.24 -12.66 16.62
C ASP A 137 -2.06 -11.93 15.55
N ALA A 138 -1.84 -12.26 14.27
CA ALA A 138 -2.54 -11.66 13.15
C ALA A 138 -4.06 -11.87 13.25
N SER A 139 -4.50 -13.06 13.67
CA SER A 139 -5.92 -13.40 13.79
C SER A 139 -6.66 -12.57 14.84
N THR A 140 -5.97 -12.21 15.93
CA THR A 140 -6.46 -11.36 17.00
C THR A 140 -6.50 -9.90 16.57
N MET A 141 -5.55 -9.45 15.74
CA MET A 141 -5.49 -8.08 15.26
C MET A 141 -6.42 -7.80 14.07
N ALA A 142 -6.67 -8.79 13.21
CA ALA A 142 -7.42 -8.66 11.96
C ALA A 142 -8.84 -8.06 12.13
N PRO A 143 -9.67 -8.49 13.12
CA PRO A 143 -10.96 -7.86 13.40
C PRO A 143 -10.87 -6.38 13.80
N HIS A 144 -9.70 -5.94 14.28
CA HIS A 144 -9.46 -4.59 14.75
C HIS A 144 -8.76 -3.70 13.73
N PHE A 145 -8.55 -4.15 12.50
CA PHE A 145 -7.75 -3.47 11.49
C PHE A 145 -8.12 -1.98 11.27
N GLN A 146 -9.42 -1.67 11.12
CA GLN A 146 -9.90 -0.29 10.99
C GLN A 146 -9.69 0.53 12.28
N THR A 147 -9.80 -0.10 13.46
CA THR A 147 -9.54 0.56 14.74
C THR A 147 -8.05 0.88 14.91
N ILE A 148 -7.16 -0.03 14.47
CA ILE A 148 -5.71 0.19 14.45
C ILE A 148 -5.38 1.41 13.59
N TRP A 149 -5.98 1.51 12.39
CA TRP A 149 -5.82 2.66 11.50
C TRP A 149 -6.17 4.00 12.16
N LEU A 150 -7.34 4.11 12.78
CA LEU A 150 -7.76 5.35 13.44
C LEU A 150 -6.90 5.69 14.66
N LYS A 151 -6.49 4.69 15.45
CA LYS A 151 -5.59 4.88 16.58
C LYS A 151 -4.20 5.31 16.12
N LEU A 152 -3.69 4.71 15.04
CA LEU A 152 -2.40 5.05 14.45
C LEU A 152 -2.38 6.51 13.99
N ALA A 153 -3.43 6.95 13.30
CA ALA A 153 -3.60 8.35 12.88
C ALA A 153 -3.57 9.31 14.07
N ARG A 154 -4.32 8.98 15.14
CA ARG A 154 -4.34 9.77 16.39
C ARG A 154 -2.97 9.83 17.06
N ILE A 155 -2.27 8.69 17.18
CA ILE A 155 -0.93 8.62 17.78
C ILE A 155 0.05 9.49 16.98
N MET A 156 -0.05 9.47 15.64
CA MET A 156 0.80 10.26 14.77
C MET A 156 0.38 11.74 14.65
N GLU A 157 -0.78 12.13 15.20
CA GLU A 157 -1.38 13.47 15.05
C GLU A 157 -1.57 13.84 13.57
N GLN A 158 -2.04 12.88 12.77
CA GLN A 158 -2.26 13.00 11.33
C GLN A 158 -3.69 12.62 10.99
N SER A 159 -4.22 13.13 9.86
CA SER A 159 -5.51 12.62 9.36
C SER A 159 -5.37 11.14 8.97
N PRO A 160 -6.41 10.31 9.14
CA PRO A 160 -6.37 8.91 8.79
C PRO A 160 -6.01 8.65 7.31
N GLU A 161 -6.40 9.55 6.41
CA GLU A 161 -6.18 9.46 4.97
C GLU A 161 -4.78 9.90 4.53
N GLN A 162 -3.97 10.43 5.45
CA GLN A 162 -2.58 10.81 5.15
C GLN A 162 -1.82 9.62 4.58
N LYS A 163 -1.09 9.84 3.47
CA LYS A 163 -0.40 8.78 2.71
C LYS A 163 0.41 7.86 3.63
N THR A 164 1.19 8.43 4.55
CA THR A 164 2.05 7.64 5.45
C THR A 164 1.27 6.77 6.43
N ILE A 165 0.06 7.19 6.84
CA ILE A 165 -0.81 6.40 7.72
C ILE A 165 -1.42 5.24 6.95
N VAL A 166 -1.98 5.54 5.78
CA VAL A 166 -2.57 4.55 4.87
C VAL A 166 -1.53 3.52 4.43
N PHE A 167 -0.33 3.97 4.09
CA PHE A 167 0.77 3.09 3.68
C PHE A 167 1.29 2.22 4.84
N ALA A 168 1.35 2.75 6.06
CA ALA A 168 1.64 1.93 7.24
C ALA A 168 0.57 0.86 7.47
N MET A 169 -0.71 1.15 7.19
CA MET A 169 -1.75 0.14 7.20
C MET A 169 -1.60 -0.89 6.07
N LYS A 170 -1.17 -0.48 4.86
CA LYS A 170 -0.79 -1.45 3.80
C LYS A 170 0.29 -2.40 4.30
N CYS A 171 1.34 -1.88 4.95
CA CYS A 171 2.42 -2.71 5.51
C CYS A 171 1.89 -3.69 6.58
N LEU A 172 0.96 -3.26 7.44
CA LEU A 172 0.29 -4.16 8.40
C LEU A 172 -0.51 -5.25 7.68
N GLY A 173 -1.26 -4.88 6.65
CA GLY A 173 -2.03 -5.83 5.86
C GLY A 173 -1.14 -6.85 5.13
N ILE A 174 0.00 -6.40 4.59
CA ILE A 174 1.03 -7.30 4.04
C ILE A 174 1.56 -8.23 5.13
N ALA A 175 1.81 -7.73 6.34
CA ALA A 175 2.25 -8.57 7.46
C ALA A 175 1.24 -9.69 7.77
N PHE A 176 -0.07 -9.39 7.72
CA PHE A 176 -1.12 -10.39 7.91
C PHE A 176 -1.15 -11.41 6.78
N LEU A 177 -1.03 -10.97 5.53
CA LEU A 177 -0.99 -11.87 4.38
C LEU A 177 0.22 -12.82 4.43
N ILE A 178 1.39 -12.33 4.85
CA ILE A 178 2.60 -13.16 5.08
C ILE A 178 2.34 -14.19 6.20
N ALA A 179 1.64 -13.78 7.27
CA ALA A 179 1.21 -14.68 8.36
C ALA A 179 0.06 -15.61 7.98
N GLY A 180 -0.46 -15.54 6.75
CA GLY A 180 -1.57 -16.37 6.26
C GLY A 180 -2.96 -15.85 6.61
N GLU A 181 -3.07 -14.76 7.36
CA GLU A 181 -4.34 -14.14 7.75
C GLU A 181 -4.90 -13.29 6.60
N ARG A 182 -6.19 -13.45 6.30
CA ARG A 182 -6.91 -12.78 5.20
C ARG A 182 -8.22 -12.13 5.63
N ASN A 183 -8.68 -12.38 6.85
CA ASN A 183 -9.93 -11.92 7.41
C ASN A 183 -9.81 -10.51 8.02
N PHE A 184 -9.34 -9.55 7.23
CA PHE A 184 -9.27 -8.14 7.61
C PHE A 184 -9.82 -7.25 6.49
N SER A 185 -10.40 -6.10 6.86
CA SER A 185 -11.10 -5.22 5.93
C SER A 185 -10.35 -3.90 5.68
N PHE A 186 -10.03 -3.66 4.40
CA PHE A 186 -9.55 -2.37 3.88
C PHE A 186 -10.67 -1.42 3.42
N GLU A 187 -11.94 -1.76 3.61
CA GLU A 187 -13.08 -1.06 3.02
C GLU A 187 -13.07 0.47 3.23
N LYS A 188 -12.63 0.93 4.40
CA LYS A 188 -12.56 2.37 4.74
C LYS A 188 -11.18 2.99 4.54
N ILE A 189 -10.14 2.18 4.36
CA ILE A 189 -8.77 2.65 4.23
C ILE A 189 -8.52 2.92 2.75
N PRO A 190 -8.34 4.19 2.34
CA PRO A 190 -8.22 4.53 0.93
C PRO A 190 -6.88 4.05 0.35
N ILE A 191 -6.70 4.21 -0.96
CA ILE A 191 -5.38 4.02 -1.59
C ILE A 191 -4.36 5.08 -1.09
N PRO A 192 -3.09 4.72 -0.81
CA PRO A 192 -2.06 5.70 -0.49
C PRO A 192 -1.64 6.49 -1.76
N VAL A 193 -2.19 7.70 -1.93
CA VAL A 193 -1.95 8.51 -3.13
C VAL A 193 -0.51 9.05 -3.18
N ASP A 194 0.35 8.40 -3.95
CA ASP A 194 1.71 8.84 -4.25
C ASP A 194 1.90 9.30 -5.71
N PHE A 195 3.14 9.59 -6.09
CA PHE A 195 3.45 10.03 -7.46
C PHE A 195 3.07 8.99 -8.53
N ARG A 196 3.27 7.69 -8.27
CA ARG A 196 2.96 6.62 -9.23
C ARG A 196 1.46 6.43 -9.36
N VAL A 197 0.73 6.43 -8.24
CA VAL A 197 -0.73 6.39 -8.22
C VAL A 197 -1.30 7.58 -9.00
N ARG A 198 -0.85 8.81 -8.71
CA ARG A 198 -1.27 10.02 -9.44
C ARG A 198 -1.03 9.92 -10.94
N MET A 199 0.16 9.46 -11.32
CA MET A 199 0.56 9.40 -12.72
C MET A 199 -0.27 8.38 -13.50
N LEU A 200 -0.53 7.20 -12.93
CA LEU A 200 -1.41 6.22 -13.55
C LEU A 200 -2.83 6.75 -13.66
N THR A 201 -3.38 7.30 -12.57
CA THR A 201 -4.73 7.88 -12.60
C THR A 201 -4.83 8.99 -13.65
N ARG A 202 -3.81 9.85 -13.77
CA ARG A 202 -3.76 10.90 -14.79
C ARG A 202 -3.71 10.30 -16.21
N ARG A 203 -2.95 9.24 -16.44
CA ARG A 203 -2.91 8.55 -17.75
C ARG A 203 -4.25 7.93 -18.12
N LEU A 204 -4.94 7.34 -17.15
CA LEU A 204 -6.23 6.67 -17.35
C LEU A 204 -7.39 7.66 -17.52
N THR A 205 -7.42 8.71 -16.71
CA THR A 205 -8.54 9.68 -16.65
C THR A 205 -8.30 10.93 -17.48
N ARG A 206 -7.05 11.19 -17.88
CA ARG A 206 -6.57 12.40 -18.57
C ARG A 206 -6.80 13.69 -17.79
N ARG A 207 -6.92 13.57 -16.47
CA ARG A 207 -7.20 14.69 -15.59
C ARG A 207 -6.14 14.79 -14.50
N ASN A 208 -5.82 16.02 -14.14
CA ASN A 208 -5.09 16.30 -12.92
C ASN A 208 -6.12 16.33 -11.78
N LEU A 209 -6.33 15.18 -11.17
CA LEU A 209 -7.23 15.02 -10.03
C LEU A 209 -6.48 15.31 -8.72
N ASP A 210 -7.17 15.88 -7.74
CA ASP A 210 -6.68 15.94 -6.37
C ASP A 210 -6.74 14.56 -5.68
N ASP A 211 -6.19 14.47 -4.47
CA ASP A 211 -6.08 13.22 -3.72
C ASP A 211 -7.45 12.61 -3.41
N GLU A 212 -8.44 13.44 -3.11
CA GLU A 212 -9.79 12.97 -2.75
C GLU A 212 -10.46 12.33 -3.97
N ALA A 213 -10.39 12.99 -5.13
CA ALA A 213 -10.91 12.46 -6.38
C ALA A 213 -10.16 11.19 -6.83
N ILE A 214 -8.84 11.10 -6.61
CA ILE A 214 -8.06 9.88 -6.89
C ILE A 214 -8.48 8.73 -5.97
N ARG A 215 -8.61 8.98 -4.65
CA ARG A 215 -9.07 7.96 -3.70
C ARG A 215 -10.47 7.48 -4.05
N PHE A 216 -11.37 8.40 -4.38
CA PHE A 216 -12.72 8.08 -4.82
C PHE A 216 -12.70 7.18 -6.06
N PHE A 217 -11.92 7.56 -7.09
CA PHE A 217 -11.79 6.79 -8.32
C PHE A 217 -11.36 5.34 -8.07
N TRP A 218 -10.28 5.13 -7.31
CA TRP A 218 -9.78 3.78 -7.03
C TRP A 218 -10.70 3.00 -6.07
N ASN A 219 -11.40 3.67 -5.15
CA ASN A 219 -12.43 3.01 -4.34
C ASN A 219 -13.58 2.49 -5.21
N GLN A 220 -14.02 3.22 -6.23
CA GLN A 220 -15.04 2.74 -7.16
C GLN A 220 -14.53 1.54 -7.98
N VAL A 221 -13.30 1.60 -8.49
CA VAL A 221 -12.68 0.45 -9.18
C VAL A 221 -12.63 -0.78 -8.27
N LEU A 222 -12.19 -0.60 -7.01
CA LEU A 222 -12.13 -1.71 -6.03
C LEU A 222 -13.52 -2.30 -5.74
N GLN A 223 -14.53 -1.46 -5.48
CA GLN A 223 -15.89 -1.92 -5.19
C GLN A 223 -16.47 -2.78 -6.32
N GLU A 224 -16.23 -2.41 -7.57
CA GLU A 224 -16.69 -3.19 -8.73
C GLU A 224 -15.89 -4.49 -8.92
N LEU A 225 -14.57 -4.47 -8.67
CA LEU A 225 -13.76 -5.70 -8.68
C LEU A 225 -14.22 -6.70 -7.60
N GLN A 226 -14.55 -6.19 -6.41
CA GLN A 226 -14.97 -6.98 -5.25
C GLN A 226 -16.29 -7.74 -5.46
N ARG A 227 -17.06 -7.41 -6.50
CA ARG A 227 -18.26 -8.18 -6.87
C ARG A 227 -17.94 -9.58 -7.38
N THR A 228 -16.71 -9.82 -7.84
CA THR A 228 -16.29 -11.07 -8.50
C THR A 228 -14.98 -11.63 -7.96
N LEU A 229 -14.14 -10.79 -7.34
CA LEU A 229 -12.83 -11.18 -6.85
C LEU A 229 -12.66 -10.78 -5.38
N PRO A 230 -12.10 -11.63 -4.50
CA PRO A 230 -11.84 -11.31 -3.10
C PRO A 230 -10.57 -10.42 -2.93
N VAL A 231 -10.45 -9.37 -3.74
CA VAL A 231 -9.32 -8.44 -3.69
C VAL A 231 -9.57 -7.30 -2.70
N THR A 232 -8.50 -6.71 -2.20
CA THR A 232 -8.52 -5.60 -1.24
C THR A 232 -7.76 -4.39 -1.80
N MET A 233 -7.78 -3.26 -1.09
CA MET A 233 -6.99 -2.10 -1.48
C MET A 233 -5.48 -2.39 -1.52
N ILE A 234 -4.98 -3.38 -0.76
CA ILE A 234 -3.58 -3.82 -0.87
C ILE A 234 -3.29 -4.34 -2.28
N HIS A 235 -4.14 -5.21 -2.80
CA HIS A 235 -3.98 -5.82 -4.11
C HIS A 235 -3.99 -4.74 -5.20
N LEU A 236 -5.00 -3.88 -5.16
CA LEU A 236 -5.17 -2.79 -6.12
C LEU A 236 -4.00 -1.80 -6.07
N ASP A 237 -3.61 -1.34 -4.88
CA ASP A 237 -2.46 -0.45 -4.72
C ASP A 237 -1.15 -1.08 -5.19
N SER A 238 -0.92 -2.36 -4.87
CA SER A 238 0.30 -3.06 -5.29
C SER A 238 0.43 -3.12 -6.81
N LEU A 239 -0.67 -3.44 -7.51
CA LEU A 239 -0.67 -3.39 -8.97
C LEU A 239 -0.42 -1.95 -9.48
N VAL A 240 -1.18 -0.98 -8.98
CA VAL A 240 -1.10 0.42 -9.42
C VAL A 240 0.30 0.99 -9.21
N TRP A 241 0.93 0.70 -8.07
CA TRP A 241 2.26 1.18 -7.73
C TRP A 241 3.36 0.58 -8.60
N GLN A 242 3.27 -0.72 -8.91
CA GLN A 242 4.26 -1.40 -9.75
C GLN A 242 4.19 -0.94 -11.20
N ILE A 243 2.99 -0.67 -11.72
CA ILE A 243 2.82 -0.29 -13.14
C ILE A 243 2.81 1.22 -13.39
N GLY A 244 2.62 2.05 -12.36
CA GLY A 244 2.18 3.43 -12.53
C GLY A 244 3.14 4.38 -13.26
N ASN A 245 4.42 4.00 -13.43
CA ASN A 245 5.41 4.74 -14.22
C ASN A 245 6.06 3.91 -15.34
N LEU A 246 5.49 2.75 -15.70
CA LEU A 246 6.04 1.94 -16.77
C LEU A 246 5.71 2.57 -18.13
N ALA A 247 6.68 2.54 -19.04
CA ALA A 247 6.43 2.81 -20.45
C ALA A 247 5.57 1.69 -21.04
N ASP A 248 4.96 1.92 -22.21
CA ASP A 248 3.96 1.00 -22.75
C ASP A 248 4.50 -0.41 -23.04
N ASN A 249 5.73 -0.50 -23.55
CA ASN A 249 6.40 -1.80 -23.76
C ASN A 249 6.68 -2.51 -22.43
N ASP A 250 7.12 -1.76 -21.41
CA ASP A 250 7.40 -2.31 -20.08
C ASP A 250 6.10 -2.75 -19.37
N LEU A 251 4.99 -2.04 -19.61
CA LEU A 251 3.68 -2.40 -19.09
C LEU A 251 3.19 -3.73 -19.66
N ILE A 252 3.35 -3.92 -20.98
CA ILE A 252 3.02 -5.20 -21.62
C ILE A 252 3.95 -6.31 -21.10
N ALA A 253 5.25 -6.05 -21.03
CA ALA A 253 6.24 -7.00 -20.51
C ALA A 253 5.98 -7.38 -19.05
N TYR A 254 5.51 -6.44 -18.22
CA TYR A 254 5.11 -6.70 -16.85
C TYR A 254 4.02 -7.77 -16.78
N PHE A 255 2.94 -7.63 -17.56
CA PHE A 255 1.84 -8.60 -17.57
C PHE A 255 2.18 -9.91 -18.30
N GLN A 256 3.11 -9.89 -19.25
CA GLN A 256 3.62 -11.12 -19.88
C GLN A 256 4.23 -12.10 -18.88
N ARG A 257 4.86 -11.60 -17.79
CA ARG A 257 5.39 -12.45 -16.71
C ARG A 257 4.33 -13.29 -16.01
N PHE A 258 3.05 -12.90 -16.15
CA PHE A 258 1.89 -13.58 -15.59
C PHE A 258 1.05 -14.30 -16.67
N ASN A 259 1.53 -14.38 -17.92
CA ASN A 259 0.76 -14.83 -19.08
C ASN A 259 -0.51 -14.00 -19.35
N LEU A 260 -0.47 -12.69 -19.07
CA LEU A 260 -1.59 -11.75 -19.19
C LEU A 260 -1.30 -10.63 -20.20
N ASP A 261 -0.58 -10.91 -21.29
CA ASP A 261 -0.15 -9.88 -22.26
C ASP A 261 -1.31 -9.04 -22.81
N GLN A 262 -2.50 -9.64 -22.95
CA GLN A 262 -3.72 -8.95 -23.37
C GLN A 262 -4.20 -7.89 -22.35
N VAL A 263 -4.02 -8.14 -21.04
CA VAL A 263 -4.31 -7.14 -19.99
C VAL A 263 -3.39 -5.94 -20.16
N GLY A 264 -2.09 -6.18 -20.36
CA GLY A 264 -1.11 -5.13 -20.62
C GLY A 264 -1.44 -4.29 -21.86
N LYS A 265 -1.74 -4.94 -22.99
CA LYS A 265 -2.14 -4.27 -24.24
C LYS A 265 -3.40 -3.42 -24.05
N ARG A 266 -4.45 -3.96 -23.42
CA ARG A 266 -5.70 -3.23 -23.17
C ARG A 266 -5.51 -2.05 -22.22
N LEU A 267 -4.62 -2.15 -21.22
CA LEU A 267 -4.26 -1.03 -20.36
C LEU A 267 -3.49 0.06 -21.13
N VAL A 268 -2.55 -0.32 -22.00
CA VAL A 268 -1.88 0.64 -22.90
C VAL A 268 -2.92 1.39 -23.73
N ASP A 269 -3.85 0.68 -24.37
CA ASP A 269 -4.93 1.28 -25.16
C ASP A 269 -5.81 2.21 -24.32
N ALA A 270 -6.12 1.82 -23.08
CA ALA A 270 -6.89 2.65 -22.15
C ALA A 270 -6.17 3.95 -21.77
N THR A 271 -4.83 3.93 -21.72
CA THR A 271 -4.04 5.15 -21.49
C THR A 271 -3.83 6.01 -22.74
N ARG A 272 -4.01 5.44 -23.96
CA ARG A 272 -3.73 6.09 -25.24
C ARG A 272 -4.96 6.63 -25.99
N GLN A 273 -6.11 5.96 -25.97
CA GLN A 273 -7.24 6.26 -26.88
C GLN A 273 -7.81 7.67 -26.73
N GLN A 274 -7.52 8.59 -27.67
CA GLN A 274 -8.27 9.86 -27.85
C GLN A 274 -9.76 9.57 -27.78
N ASP A 275 -10.51 10.31 -26.96
CA ASP A 275 -11.95 10.36 -27.18
C ASP A 275 -12.10 11.09 -28.53
N ALA A 276 -12.36 10.32 -29.58
CA ALA A 276 -12.93 10.86 -30.80
C ALA A 276 -14.37 11.26 -30.47
N LEU A 277 -14.52 12.43 -29.88
CA LEU A 277 -15.78 13.16 -29.72
C LEU A 277 -15.51 14.64 -30.01
#